data_AF-A0A6S6Y2P9-F1
#
_entry.id   AF-A0A6S6Y2P9-F1
#
_cell.length_a   1.000
_cell.length_b   1.000
_cell.length_c   1.000
_cell.angle_alpha   90.00
_cell.angle_beta   90.00
_cell.angle_gamma   90.00
#
_symmetry.space_group_name_H-M   'P 1'
#
loop_
_entity.id
_entity.type
_entity.pdbx_description
1 polymer ?
#
loop_
_entity_poly.entity_id
_entity_poly.type
_entity_poly.pdbx_seq_one_letter_code
_entity_poly.pdbx_strand_id
1 'polypeptide(L)' 'MQAPANYKTGFGLYRATLKALETLSGCKRGWWLRNALEHAENGLNDPALRAQLAQLIKEAGPRTVEDLRPVA' A
#
# COMPACT_ATOMS: atom_id res chain seq x y z
N MET A 1 -8.37 1.99 9.34
CA MET A 1 -8.40 2.00 7.86
C MET A 1 -9.17 0.78 7.40
N GLN A 2 -9.94 0.86 6.32
CA GLN A 2 -10.52 -0.34 5.71
C GLN A 2 -9.46 -1.12 4.93
N ALA A 3 -9.76 -2.39 4.62
CA ALA A 3 -8.92 -3.22 3.76
C ALA A 3 -8.78 -2.59 2.35
N PRO A 4 -7.63 -2.75 1.68
CA PRO A 4 -7.43 -2.20 0.33
C PRO A 4 -8.51 -2.60 -0.67
N ALA A 5 -8.96 -3.86 -0.61
CA ALA A 5 -10.00 -4.40 -1.49
C ALA A 5 -11.34 -3.65 -1.42
N ASN A 6 -11.61 -2.92 -0.34
CA ASN A 6 -12.87 -2.20 -0.14
C ASN A 6 -12.88 -0.80 -0.77
N TYR A 7 -11.75 -0.31 -1.30
CA TYR A 7 -11.72 0.98 -1.98
C TYR A 7 -12.23 0.84 -3.41
N LYS A 8 -13.27 1.58 -3.76
CA LYS A 8 -13.95 1.50 -5.05
C LYS A 8 -13.32 2.34 -6.16
N THR A 9 -12.39 3.24 -5.81
CA THR A 9 -11.79 4.18 -6.75
C THR A 9 -10.28 4.24 -6.56
N GLY A 10 -9.55 4.50 -7.65
CA GLY A 10 -8.10 4.62 -7.62
C GLY A 10 -7.62 5.77 -6.74
N PHE A 11 -8.28 6.93 -6.82
CA PHE A 11 -7.99 8.07 -5.94
C PHE A 11 -8.20 7.75 -4.46
N GLY A 12 -9.27 7.01 -4.13
CA GLY A 12 -9.54 6.56 -2.76
C GLY A 12 -8.45 5.64 -2.24
N LEU A 13 -8.02 4.68 -3.06
CA LEU A 13 -6.93 3.76 -2.74
C LEU A 13 -5.60 4.51 -2.59
N TYR A 14 -5.30 5.47 -3.47
CA TYR A 14 -4.07 6.27 -3.42
C TYR A 14 -3.94 7.07 -2.11
N ARG A 15 -4.97 7.81 -1.73
CA ARG A 15 -4.96 8.56 -0.45
C ARG A 15 -4.86 7.63 0.76
N ALA A 16 -5.48 6.46 0.68
CA ALA A 16 -5.38 5.47 1.74
C ALA A 16 -3.96 4.91 1.85
N THR A 17 -3.26 4.71 0.72
CA THR A 17 -1.86 4.27 0.71
C THR A 17 -0.94 5.28 1.38
N LEU A 18 -1.12 6.58 1.12
CA LEU A 18 -0.38 7.63 1.84
C LEU A 18 -0.61 7.53 3.35
N LYS A 19 -1.88 7.40 3.78
CA LYS A 19 -2.22 7.24 5.19
C LYS A 19 -1.64 5.95 5.80
N ALA A 20 -1.59 4.85 5.04
CA ALA A 20 -1.01 3.59 5.48
C ALA A 20 0.50 3.71 5.70
N LEU A 21 1.20 4.40 4.82
CA LEU A 21 2.62 4.72 4.98
C LEU A 21 2.88 5.57 6.22
N GLU A 22 1.94 6.43 6.60
CA GLU A 22 2.05 7.30 7.78
C GLU A 22 1.72 6.62 9.10
N THR A 23 0.74 5.71 9.11
CA THR A 23 0.10 5.26 10.35
C THR A 23 0.32 3.79 10.68
N LEU A 24 0.76 2.98 9.72
CA LEU A 24 1.03 1.56 9.94
C LEU A 24 2.52 1.30 10.08
N SER A 25 2.88 0.24 10.80
CA SER A 25 4.26 -0.24 10.93
C SER A 25 4.32 -1.77 10.85
N GLY A 26 5.53 -2.28 10.56
CA GLY A 26 5.83 -3.71 10.57
C GLY A 26 4.90 -4.53 9.68
N CYS A 27 4.49 -5.71 10.16
CA CYS A 27 3.69 -6.66 9.37
C CYS A 27 2.35 -6.08 8.88
N LYS A 28 1.71 -5.21 9.65
CA LYS A 28 0.44 -4.58 9.25
C LYS A 28 0.64 -3.65 8.06
N ARG A 29 1.74 -2.87 8.06
CA ARG A 29 2.11 -2.02 6.92
C ARG A 29 2.42 -2.88 5.69
N GLY A 30 3.26 -3.89 5.84
CA GLY A 30 3.62 -4.80 4.74
C GLY A 30 2.41 -5.47 4.11
N TRP A 31 1.52 -6.06 4.92
CA TRP A 31 0.28 -6.67 4.46
C TRP A 31 -0.59 -5.66 3.71
N TRP A 32 -0.82 -4.48 4.29
CA TRP A 32 -1.72 -3.48 3.70
C TRP A 32 -1.20 -2.97 2.35
N LEU A 33 0.09 -2.63 2.26
CA LEU A 33 0.70 -2.10 1.03
C LEU A 33 0.72 -3.13 -0.10
N ARG A 34 1.03 -4.40 0.22
CA ARG A 34 0.97 -5.49 -0.77
C ARG A 34 -0.44 -5.65 -1.35
N ASN A 35 -1.45 -5.67 -0.48
CA ASN A 35 -2.86 -5.79 -0.91
C ASN A 35 -3.34 -4.56 -1.69
N ALA A 36 -2.80 -3.36 -1.41
CA ALA A 36 -3.11 -2.16 -2.19
C ALA A 36 -2.56 -2.24 -3.62
N LEU A 37 -1.36 -2.78 -3.81
CA LEU A 37 -0.81 -3.03 -5.14
C LEU A 37 -1.65 -4.05 -5.91
N GLU A 38 -2.00 -5.15 -5.26
CA GLU A 38 -2.83 -6.21 -5.86
C GLU A 38 -4.23 -5.70 -6.22
N HIS A 39 -4.85 -4.90 -5.35
CA HIS A 39 -6.17 -4.33 -5.62
C HIS A 39 -6.14 -3.29 -6.74
N ALA A 40 -5.07 -2.48 -6.84
CA ALA A 40 -4.91 -1.57 -7.96
C ALA A 40 -4.83 -2.32 -9.30
N GLU A 41 -4.06 -3.41 -9.35
CA GLU A 41 -3.87 -4.21 -10.56
C GLU A 41 -5.09 -5.06 -10.93
N ASN A 42 -5.66 -5.80 -9.98
CA ASN A 42 -6.69 -6.82 -10.26
C ASN A 42 -8.11 -6.37 -9.89
N GLY A 43 -8.26 -5.57 -8.83
CA GLY A 43 -9.58 -5.14 -8.35
C GLY A 43 -10.11 -3.93 -9.11
N LEU A 44 -9.24 -2.96 -9.38
CA LEU A 44 -9.56 -1.75 -10.15
C LEU A 44 -9.16 -1.86 -11.63
N ASN A 45 -8.40 -2.88 -12.01
CA ASN A 45 -7.83 -3.04 -13.36
C ASN A 45 -7.07 -1.80 -13.83
N ASP A 46 -6.32 -1.16 -12.93
CA ASP A 46 -5.57 0.07 -13.17
C ASP A 46 -4.06 -0.16 -12.95
N PRO A 47 -3.34 -0.62 -13.99
CA PRO A 47 -1.91 -0.86 -13.91
C PRO A 47 -1.10 0.43 -13.73
N ALA A 48 -1.62 1.58 -14.18
CA ALA A 48 -0.96 2.87 -14.00
C ALA A 48 -0.98 3.28 -12.52
N LEU A 49 -2.13 3.10 -11.86
CA LEU A 49 -2.23 3.29 -10.41
C LEU A 49 -1.30 2.33 -9.66
N ARG A 50 -1.26 1.05 -10.03
CA ARG A 50 -0.32 0.08 -9.41
C ARG A 50 1.13 0.59 -9.49
N ALA A 51 1.56 1.08 -10.64
CA ALA A 51 2.89 1.64 -10.82
C ALA A 51 3.14 2.88 -9.94
N GLN A 52 2.18 3.80 -9.85
CA GLN A 52 2.25 4.96 -8.97
C GLN A 52 2.38 4.57 -7.50
N LEU A 53 1.58 3.58 -7.05
CA LEU A 53 1.66 3.07 -5.68
C LEU A 53 3.01 2.39 -5.40
N ALA A 54 3.53 1.61 -6.35
CA ALA A 54 4.82 0.95 -6.20
C ALA A 54 5.96 1.97 -6.06
N GLN A 55 5.94 3.02 -6.88
CA GLN A 55 6.91 4.11 -6.79
C GLN A 55 6.81 4.83 -5.45
N LEU A 56 5.59 5.17 -5.02
CA LEU A 56 5.33 5.81 -3.72
C LEU A 56 5.86 4.97 -2.55
N ILE A 57 5.62 3.65 -2.56
CA ILE A 57 6.09 2.73 -1.52
C ILE A 57 7.61 2.67 -1.49
N LYS A 58 8.26 2.64 -2.67
CA LYS A 58 9.71 2.64 -2.79
C LYS A 58 10.34 3.92 -2.23
N GLU A 59 9.77 5.08 -2.55
CA GLU A 59 10.24 6.39 -2.07
C GLU A 59 10.05 6.58 -0.58
N ALA A 60 8.96 6.05 -0.02
CA ALA A 60 8.65 6.19 1.40
C ALA A 60 9.66 5.45 2.30
N GLY A 61 10.34 4.43 1.77
CA GLY A 61 11.35 3.66 2.48
C GLY A 61 10.87 2.98 3.78
N PRO A 62 11.76 2.23 4.45
CA PRO A 62 11.54 1.78 5.82
C PRO A 62 11.56 3.01 6.75
N ARG A 63 10.53 3.18 7.59
CA ARG A 63 10.47 4.31 8.54
C ARG A 63 11.03 3.93 9.91
N THR A 64 10.94 2.66 10.29
CA THR A 64 11.47 2.15 11.54
C THR A 64 12.24 0.85 11.34
N VAL A 65 13.02 0.43 12.35
CA VAL A 65 13.77 -0.84 12.32
C VAL A 65 12.82 -2.03 12.15
N GLU A 66 11.60 -1.93 12.66
CA GLU A 66 10.55 -2.94 12.51
C GLU A 66 10.11 -3.12 11.05
N ASP A 67 10.20 -2.08 10.21
CA ASP A 67 9.92 -2.18 8.78
C ASP A 67 11.01 -2.93 8.00
N LEU A 68 12.18 -3.14 8.61
CA LEU A 68 13.28 -3.93 8.04
C LEU A 68 13.17 -5.42 8.37
N ARG A 69 12.26 -5.83 9.27
CA ARG A 69 12.13 -7.24 9.64
C ARG A 69 11.53 -8.03 8.48
N PRO A 70 12.17 -9.13 8.03
CA PRO A 70 11.66 -9.93 6.93
C PRO A 70 10.30 -10.53 7.31
N VAL A 71 9.40 -10.59 6.34
CA VAL A 71 8.13 -11.31 6.45
C VAL A 71 8.47 -12.81 6.48
N ALA A 72 8.27 -13.43 7.64
CA ALA A 72 8.40 -14.87 7.84
C ALA A 72 7.18 -15.62 7.26
#